data_AF-A0A0H1PNM4-F1
#
_entry.id   AF-A0A0H1PNM4-F1
#
_cell.length_a   1.000
_cell.length_b   1.000
_cell.length_c   1.000
_cell.angle_alpha   90.00
_cell.angle_beta   90.00
_cell.angle_gamma   90.00
#
_symmetry.space_group_name_H-M   'P 1'
#
loop_
_entity.id
_entity.type
_entity.pdbx_description
1 polymer ?
#
loop_
_entity_poly.entity_id
_entity_poly.type
_entity_poly.pdbx_seq_one_letter_code
_entity_poly.pdbx_strand_id
1 'polypeptide(L)' 'MLQDEFRPIPHKVLTIGRSPKESVIAIPKAIFNLPPEEKAQALKELEEDMEQHKAKGGDST' A
#
# COMPACT_ATOMS: atom_id res chain seq x y z
N MET A 1 13.90 16.30 12.38
CA MET A 1 12.55 16.60 11.88
C MET A 1 12.39 15.98 10.49
N LEU A 2 12.20 14.66 10.40
CA LEU A 2 12.26 13.87 9.15
C LEU A 2 10.87 13.58 8.53
N GLN A 3 9.81 14.14 9.11
CA GLN A 3 8.43 13.83 8.73
C GLN A 3 7.90 14.70 7.58
N ASP A 4 8.69 15.67 7.09
CA ASP A 4 8.21 16.75 6.21
C ASP A 4 8.43 16.51 4.70
N GLU A 5 9.01 15.37 4.30
CA GLU A 5 9.32 15.09 2.89
C GLU A 5 8.36 14.11 2.20
N PHE A 6 7.49 13.42 2.93
CA PHE A 6 6.45 12.59 2.31
C PHE A 6 5.19 13.42 2.03
N ARG A 7 5.29 14.35 1.07
CA ARG A 7 4.10 14.98 0.51
C ARG A 7 3.21 13.88 -0.09
N PRO A 8 1.94 13.73 0.33
CA PRO A 8 1.06 12.74 -0.26
C PRO A 8 0.93 13.05 -1.75
N ILE A 9 1.46 12.16 -2.59
CA ILE A 9 1.27 12.25 -4.03
C ILE A 9 -0.23 12.11 -4.26
N PRO A 10 -0.90 13.08 -4.93
CA PRO A 10 -2.32 12.99 -5.13
C PRO A 10 -2.64 11.69 -5.90
N HIS A 11 -3.54 10.87 -5.37
CA HIS A 11 -3.94 9.59 -6.00
C HIS A 11 -4.27 9.75 -7.49
N LYS A 12 -4.83 10.92 -7.87
CA LYS A 12 -5.17 11.28 -9.25
C LYS A 12 -3.96 11.31 -10.18
N VAL A 13 -2.77 11.66 -9.69
CA VAL A 13 -1.53 11.69 -10.49
C VAL A 13 -0.99 10.28 -10.74
N LEU A 14 -1.19 9.37 -9.79
CA LEU A 14 -0.83 7.96 -9.95
C LEU A 14 -1.74 7.25 -10.96
N THR A 15 -2.91 7.79 -11.30
CA THR A 15 -3.88 7.12 -12.19
C THR A 15 -3.86 7.62 -13.64
N ILE A 16 -3.11 8.67 -13.98
CA ILE A 16 -3.09 9.22 -15.35
C ILE A 16 -2.40 8.21 -16.29
N GLY A 17 -3.16 7.72 -17.28
CA GLY A 17 -2.67 6.76 -18.28
C GLY A 17 -2.71 5.28 -17.86
N ARG A 18 -3.23 4.98 -16.66
CA ARG A 18 -3.40 3.59 -16.19
C ARG A 18 -4.75 3.03 -16.60
N SER A 19 -4.78 1.72 -16.87
CA SER A 19 -6.05 1.07 -17.19
C SER A 19 -6.91 0.95 -15.91
N PRO A 20 -8.24 1.08 -15.99
CA PRO A 20 -9.12 0.88 -14.82
C PRO A 20 -9.01 -0.50 -14.14
N LYS A 21 -8.35 -1.46 -14.80
CA LYS A 21 -8.11 -2.82 -14.29
C LYS A 21 -6.74 -2.98 -13.61
N GLU A 22 -5.90 -1.95 -13.68
CA GLU A 22 -4.56 -1.98 -13.10
C GLU A 22 -4.64 -1.61 -11.62
N SER A 23 -4.47 -2.61 -10.75
CA SER A 23 -4.38 -2.39 -9.31
C SER A 23 -2.95 -2.07 -8.91
N VAL A 24 -2.79 -1.11 -8.01
CA VAL A 24 -1.47 -0.72 -7.48
C VAL A 24 -1.49 -0.93 -5.98
N ILE A 25 -0.50 -1.66 -5.48
CA ILE A 25 -0.29 -1.89 -4.07
C ILE A 25 0.95 -1.10 -3.63
N ALA A 26 0.85 -0.40 -2.50
CA ALA A 26 1.98 0.31 -1.93
C ALA A 26 2.62 -0.57 -0.85
N ILE A 27 3.80 -1.11 -1.13
CA ILE A 27 4.57 -1.91 -0.17
C ILE A 27 5.63 -1.01 0.48
N PRO A 28 5.67 -0.89 1.82
CA PRO A 28 6.70 -0.13 2.51
C PRO A 28 8.12 -0.61 2.17
N LYS A 29 9.02 0.33 1.83
CA LYS A 29 10.42 0.01 1.48
C LYS A 29 11.17 -0.75 2.57
N ALA A 30 10.80 -0.53 3.84
CA ALA A 30 11.40 -1.19 4.99
C ALA A 30 11.31 -2.72 4.90
N ILE A 31 10.21 -3.26 4.34
CA ILE A 31 10.00 -4.71 4.18
C ILE A 31 11.11 -5.34 3.33
N PHE A 32 11.61 -4.63 2.32
CA PHE A 32 12.65 -5.16 1.44
C PHE A 32 14.02 -5.29 2.12
N ASN A 33 14.27 -4.49 3.15
CA ASN A 33 15.51 -4.49 3.92
C ASN A 33 15.53 -5.57 5.02
N LEU A 34 14.40 -6.24 5.28
CA LEU A 34 14.32 -7.30 6.29
C LEU A 34 14.94 -8.61 5.80
N PRO A 35 15.42 -9.46 6.74
CA PRO A 35 15.78 -10.85 6.45
C PRO A 35 14.62 -11.63 5.80
N PRO A 36 14.90 -12.72 5.06
CA PRO A 36 13.86 -13.48 4.35
C PRO A 36 12.71 -13.98 5.23
N GLU A 37 13.01 -14.44 6.45
CA GLU A 37 12.01 -14.96 7.40
C GLU A 37 11.07 -13.86 7.89
N GLU A 38 11.62 -12.73 8.34
CA GLU A 38 10.85 -11.56 8.80
C GLU A 38 10.07 -10.89 7.66
N LYS A 39 10.64 -10.90 6.45
CA LYS A 39 10.00 -10.36 5.25
C LYS A 39 8.72 -11.11 4.90
N ALA A 40 8.73 -12.45 5.02
CA ALA A 40 7.54 -13.25 4.77
C ALA A 40 6.41 -12.92 5.76
N GLN A 41 6.76 -12.70 7.04
CA GLN A 41 5.79 -12.29 8.05
C GLN A 41 5.24 -10.89 7.80
N ALA A 42 6.10 -9.92 7.47
CA ALA A 42 5.68 -8.54 7.18
C ALA A 42 4.80 -8.43 5.91
N LEU A 43 5.02 -9.28 4.91
CA LEU A 43 4.16 -9.34 3.73
C LEU A 43 2.78 -9.94 4.05
N LYS A 44 2.73 -10.96 4.92
CA LYS A 44 1.48 -11.58 5.34
C LYS A 44 0.61 -10.61 6.14
N GLU A 45 1.21 -9.86 7.07
CA GLU A 45 0.53 -8.81 7.82
C GLU A 45 -0.02 -7.71 6.89
N LEU A 46 0.77 -7.30 5.89
CA LEU A 46 0.32 -6.32 4.89
C LEU A 46 -0.86 -6.83 4.06
N GLU A 47 -0.88 -8.12 3.70
CA GLU A 47 -2.00 -8.73 2.98
C GLU A 47 -3.28 -8.73 3.82
N GLU A 48 -3.20 -9.13 5.09
CA GLU A 48 -4.33 -9.15 6.02
C GLU A 48 -4.91 -7.73 6.25
N ASP A 49 -4.05 -6.72 6.42
CA ASP A 49 -4.48 -5.33 6.55
C ASP A 49 -5.22 -4.86 5.28
N MET A 50 -4.70 -5.18 4.09
CA MET A 50 -5.33 -4.83 2.83
C MET A 50 -6.70 -5.50 2.64
N GLU A 51 -6.85 -6.76 3.05
CA GLU A 51 -8.14 -7.47 3.03
C GLU A 51 -9.15 -6.85 4.00
N GLN A 52 -8.72 -6.49 5.21
CA GLN A 52 -9.59 -5.82 6.20
C GLN A 52 -10.06 -4.44 5.71
N HIS A 53 -9.19 -3.68 5.04
CA HIS A 53 -9.56 -2.39 4.44
C HIS A 53 -10.50 -2.55 3.24
N LYS A 54 -10.33 -3.60 2.43
CA LYS A 54 -11.26 -3.92 1.34
C LYS A 54 -12.65 -4.31 1.86
N ALA A 55 -12.73 -5.02 3.00
CA ALA A 55 -13.99 -5.40 3.63
C ALA A 55 -14.74 -4.19 4.25
N LYS A 56 -14.03 -3.18 4.75
CA LYS A 56 -14.64 -1.96 5.33
C LYS A 56 -14.96 -0.86 4.32
N GLY A 57 -14.41 -0.92 3.10
CA GLY A 57 -14.68 0.04 2.03
C GLY A 57 -15.98 -0.21 1.24
N GLY A 58 -16.81 -1.18 1.65
CA GLY A 58 -18.05 -1.56 0.97
C GLY A 58 -19.30 -0.79 1.39
N ASP A 59 -19.22 0.12 2.37
CA ASP A 59 -20.37 0.90 2.85
C ASP A 59 -20.00 2.37 3.05
N SER A 60 -19.82 3.09 1.94
CA SER A 60 -20.01 4.53 1.88
C SER A 60 -20.18 4.95 0.42
N THR A 61 -21.43 5.34 0.12
CA THR A 61 -21.99 5.95 -1.10
C THR A 61 -22.20 5.10 -2.33
#